data_AF-A0A3D1TAM4-F1
#
_entry.id   AF-A0A3D1TAM4-F1
#
_cell.length_a   1.000
_cell.length_b   1.000
_cell.length_c   1.000
_cell.angle_alpha   90.00
_cell.angle_beta   90.00
_cell.angle_gamma   90.00
#
_symmetry.space_group_name_H-M   'P 1'
#
loop_
_entity.id
_entity.type
_entity.pdbx_description
1 polymer ?
#
loop_
_entity_poly.entity_id
_entity_poly.type
_entity_poly.pdbx_seq_one_letter_code
_entity_poly.pdbx_strand_id
1 'polypeptide(L)'
;MQMSEEELKRQGAADRSALPSPEVLRSAGFPVGLLSAHLRVGLLNELEYRANFFVQVWQSLLELGAAIAGLLVVFRHTQTLGGWSRDELLGLLGIYFLMGGLISTLIRPSLERFMEDVRRGTLDFTLTKPRDAQLLVSIRQIRIWKLTDFLLGLGLVAYALIRVQANIGVGDAMVFMVTLLCGTAIVYSYWLMLATCTFWFVKIENILVIFQSMYEAGRWPIGIYPGWLQVLLTALVPVAFAVTVPAEALVGRLNTGMMIGAGVLAIVLLIVSRWFWLVGLRSYSGASA
;
A
#
# COMPACT_ATOMS: atom_id res chain seq x y z
N MET A 1 6.98 -16.99 39.38
CA MET A 1 7.34 -18.19 38.60
C MET A 1 8.50 -17.83 37.70
N GLN A 2 9.73 -18.18 38.08
CA GLN A 2 10.90 -18.05 37.22
C GLN A 2 10.98 -19.34 36.39
N MET A 3 10.89 -19.22 35.06
CA MET A 3 11.11 -20.34 34.15
C MET A 3 12.56 -20.85 34.29
N SER A 4 12.71 -22.16 34.29
CA SER A 4 14.01 -22.85 34.39
C SER A 4 14.86 -22.56 33.14
N GLU A 5 16.19 -22.42 33.30
CA GLU A 5 17.13 -22.25 32.18
C GLU A 5 17.01 -23.35 31.11
N GLU A 6 16.57 -24.55 31.49
CA GLU A 6 16.32 -25.65 30.54
C GLU A 6 15.11 -25.39 29.65
N GLU A 7 14.06 -24.74 30.17
CA GLU A 7 12.89 -24.37 29.37
C GLU A 7 13.23 -23.26 28.37
N LEU A 8 14.06 -22.30 28.78
CA LEU A 8 14.53 -21.21 27.92
C LEU A 8 15.41 -21.73 26.77
N LYS A 9 16.25 -22.74 27.02
CA LYS A 9 17.02 -23.44 25.98
C LYS A 9 16.15 -24.26 25.04
N ARG A 10 15.13 -24.94 25.55
CA ARG A 10 14.19 -25.72 24.72
C ARG A 10 13.33 -24.82 23.83
N GLN A 11 12.90 -23.68 24.35
CA GLN A 11 12.11 -22.70 23.60
C GLN A 11 12.95 -22.00 22.51
N GLY A 12 14.21 -21.65 22.80
CA GLY A 12 15.14 -21.12 21.80
C GLY A 12 15.55 -22.15 20.73
N ALA A 13 15.58 -23.44 21.05
CA ALA A 13 15.84 -24.51 20.08
C ALA A 13 14.63 -24.80 19.17
N ALA A 14 13.41 -24.71 19.71
CA ALA A 14 12.16 -24.85 18.95
C ALA A 14 11.91 -23.66 17.99
N ASP A 15 12.33 -22.45 18.36
CA ASP A 15 12.21 -21.25 17.51
C ASP A 15 13.19 -21.29 16.32
N ARG A 16 14.40 -21.86 16.53
CA ARG A 16 15.39 -22.02 15.45
C ARG A 16 15.00 -23.05 14.38
N SER A 17 14.17 -24.03 14.70
CA SER A 17 13.71 -25.03 13.73
C SER A 17 12.53 -24.55 12.87
N ALA A 18 11.90 -23.43 13.23
CA ALA A 18 10.85 -22.79 12.44
C ALA A 18 11.42 -21.90 11.31
N LEU A 19 12.70 -21.54 11.37
CA LEU A 19 13.37 -20.76 10.34
C LEU A 19 13.74 -21.65 9.14
N PRO A 20 13.41 -21.25 7.90
CA PRO A 20 13.81 -22.00 6.72
C PRO A 20 15.34 -22.13 6.66
N SER A 21 15.83 -23.33 6.31
CA SER A 21 17.26 -23.61 6.26
C SER A 21 17.96 -22.70 5.24
N PRO A 22 19.22 -22.28 5.49
CA PRO A 22 19.95 -21.36 4.62
C PRO A 22 20.13 -21.86 3.18
N GLU A 23 19.99 -23.16 2.94
CA GLU A 23 19.99 -23.76 1.60
C GLU A 23 18.71 -23.47 0.80
N VAL A 24 17.54 -23.42 1.45
CA VAL A 24 16.26 -23.04 0.83
C VAL A 24 16.24 -21.56 0.43
N LEU A 25 16.93 -20.71 1.20
CA LEU A 25 17.13 -19.30 0.86
C LEU A 25 18.08 -19.08 -0.33
N ARG A 26 18.91 -20.08 -0.66
CA ARG A 26 19.84 -20.04 -1.81
C ARG A 26 19.24 -20.64 -3.09
N SER A 27 18.30 -21.58 -2.99
CA SER A 27 17.75 -22.30 -4.15
C SER A 27 16.49 -21.69 -4.76
N ALA A 28 15.77 -20.84 -4.04
CA ALA A 28 14.63 -20.11 -4.59
C ALA A 28 15.13 -18.97 -5.49
N GLY A 29 15.08 -19.19 -6.80
CA GLY A 29 15.15 -18.09 -7.75
C GLY A 29 14.11 -17.03 -7.39
N PHE A 30 14.51 -15.76 -7.40
CA PHE A 30 13.62 -14.59 -7.31
C PHE A 30 12.99 -14.25 -5.92
N PRO A 31 12.53 -13.00 -5.71
CA PRO A 31 12.01 -12.42 -4.45
C PRO A 31 10.79 -13.14 -3.83
N VAL A 32 10.22 -14.12 -4.53
CA VAL A 32 9.05 -14.90 -4.09
C VAL A 32 9.38 -15.76 -2.87
N GLY A 33 10.60 -16.33 -2.80
CA GLY A 33 11.03 -17.11 -1.63
C GLY A 33 11.12 -16.25 -0.36
N LEU A 34 11.67 -15.04 -0.49
CA LEU A 34 11.76 -14.07 0.62
C LEU A 34 10.36 -13.60 1.06
N LEU A 35 9.48 -13.30 0.11
CA LEU A 35 8.09 -12.92 0.38
C LEU A 35 7.35 -14.03 1.15
N SER A 36 7.50 -15.29 0.72
CA SER A 36 6.86 -16.44 1.36
C SER A 36 7.33 -16.67 2.80
N ALA A 37 8.62 -16.46 3.08
CA ALA A 37 9.17 -16.56 4.43
C ALA A 37 8.63 -15.45 5.35
N HIS A 38 8.59 -14.20 4.87
CA HIS A 38 8.00 -13.09 5.62
C HIS A 38 6.49 -13.25 5.83
N LEU A 39 5.77 -13.81 4.84
CA LEU A 39 4.36 -14.17 4.98
C LEU A 39 4.14 -15.21 6.07
N ARG A 40 4.96 -16.27 6.10
CA ARG A 40 4.84 -17.35 7.10
C ARG A 40 5.11 -16.85 8.52
N VAL A 41 6.15 -16.05 8.71
CA VAL A 41 6.48 -15.47 10.02
C VAL A 41 5.42 -14.46 10.47
N GLY A 42 4.92 -13.63 9.55
CA GLY A 42 3.78 -12.74 9.84
C GLY A 42 2.57 -13.55 10.30
N LEU A 43 2.19 -14.59 9.56
CA LEU A 43 1.02 -15.42 9.88
C LEU A 43 1.12 -16.12 11.24
N LEU A 44 2.32 -16.55 11.66
CA LEU A 44 2.55 -17.20 12.95
C LEU A 44 2.46 -16.21 14.13
N ASN A 45 3.06 -15.02 14.03
CA ASN A 45 2.93 -13.97 15.04
C ASN A 45 1.48 -13.50 15.20
N GLU A 46 0.73 -13.51 14.11
CA GLU A 46 -0.61 -12.96 14.07
C GLU A 46 -1.68 -13.91 14.63
N LEU A 47 -1.51 -15.23 14.45
CA LEU A 47 -2.42 -16.24 15.03
C LEU A 47 -2.38 -16.28 16.57
N GLU A 48 -1.33 -15.74 17.19
CA GLU A 48 -1.18 -15.61 18.64
C GLU A 48 -2.19 -14.61 19.23
N TYR A 49 -2.65 -13.63 18.45
CA TYR A 49 -3.60 -12.58 18.90
C TYR A 49 -4.89 -12.56 18.07
N ARG A 50 -5.66 -13.67 18.14
CA ARG A 50 -6.97 -13.81 17.47
C ARG A 50 -7.95 -12.65 17.71
N ALA A 51 -7.88 -11.99 18.87
CA ALA A 51 -8.72 -10.81 19.16
C ALA A 51 -8.37 -9.61 18.26
N ASN A 52 -7.08 -9.38 17.98
CA ASN A 52 -6.63 -8.29 17.11
C ASN A 52 -7.12 -8.50 15.67
N PHE A 53 -7.18 -9.76 15.20
CA PHE A 53 -7.78 -10.10 13.91
C PHE A 53 -9.22 -9.61 13.79
N PHE A 54 -10.08 -10.01 14.73
CA PHE A 54 -11.50 -9.65 14.70
C PHE A 54 -11.68 -8.13 14.78
N VAL A 55 -10.92 -7.44 15.64
CA VAL A 55 -10.98 -5.98 15.74
C VAL A 55 -10.62 -5.32 14.41
N GLN A 56 -9.56 -5.78 13.73
CA GLN A 56 -9.17 -5.19 12.44
C GLN A 56 -10.18 -5.47 11.34
N VAL A 57 -10.71 -6.70 11.24
CA VAL A 57 -11.78 -7.02 10.29
C VAL A 57 -13.01 -6.15 10.54
N TRP A 58 -13.41 -5.99 11.80
CA TRP A 58 -14.53 -5.13 12.16
C TRP A 58 -14.26 -3.66 11.78
N GLN A 59 -13.06 -3.16 12.01
CA GLN A 59 -12.68 -1.79 11.63
C GLN A 59 -12.75 -1.61 10.11
N SER A 60 -12.23 -2.55 9.33
CA SER A 60 -12.31 -2.55 7.86
C SER A 60 -13.75 -2.53 7.35
N LEU A 61 -14.63 -3.34 7.95
CA LEU A 61 -16.05 -3.38 7.62
C LEU A 61 -16.77 -2.07 7.97
N LEU A 62 -16.45 -1.47 9.13
CA LEU A 62 -17.01 -0.18 9.53
C LEU A 62 -16.55 0.95 8.60
N GLU A 63 -15.27 0.97 8.22
CA GLU A 63 -14.72 1.97 7.29
C GLU A 63 -15.40 1.88 5.92
N LEU A 64 -15.50 0.67 5.36
CA LEU A 64 -16.19 0.43 4.10
C LEU A 64 -17.67 0.78 4.20
N GLY A 65 -18.34 0.33 5.27
CA GLY A 65 -19.76 0.59 5.52
C GLY A 65 -20.04 2.08 5.65
N ALA A 66 -19.19 2.83 6.36
CA ALA A 66 -19.30 4.28 6.49
C ALA A 66 -19.08 4.99 5.14
N ALA A 67 -18.11 4.54 4.34
CA ALA A 67 -17.86 5.10 3.01
C ALA A 67 -19.05 4.86 2.05
N ILE A 68 -19.59 3.64 2.02
CA ILE A 68 -20.78 3.30 1.23
C ILE A 68 -21.99 4.08 1.74
N ALA A 69 -22.21 4.17 3.05
CA ALA A 69 -23.32 4.93 3.62
C ALA A 69 -23.22 6.43 3.25
N GLY A 70 -22.04 7.02 3.35
CA GLY A 70 -21.78 8.39 2.92
C GLY A 70 -22.12 8.60 1.45
N LEU A 71 -21.67 7.68 0.59
CA LEU A 71 -22.00 7.70 -0.84
C LEU A 71 -23.52 7.63 -1.07
N LEU A 72 -24.22 6.69 -0.43
CA LEU A 72 -25.66 6.52 -0.57
C LEU A 72 -26.45 7.74 -0.09
N VAL A 73 -26.02 8.42 0.98
CA VAL A 73 -26.65 9.66 1.46
C VAL A 73 -26.54 10.77 0.42
N VAL A 74 -25.38 10.91 -0.24
CA VAL A 74 -25.20 11.89 -1.33
C VAL A 74 -26.15 11.57 -2.49
N PHE A 75 -26.24 10.31 -2.93
CA PHE A 75 -27.11 9.90 -4.04
C PHE A 75 -28.61 9.89 -3.71
N ARG A 76 -29.01 10.16 -2.46
CA ARG A 76 -30.41 10.51 -2.15
C ARG A 76 -30.78 11.91 -2.63
N HIS A 77 -29.80 12.78 -2.82
CA HIS A 77 -29.99 14.19 -3.17
C HIS A 77 -29.49 14.54 -4.58
N THR A 78 -28.71 13.67 -5.23
CA THR A 78 -28.25 13.85 -6.60
C THR A 78 -28.24 12.54 -7.39
N GLN A 79 -28.39 12.62 -8.71
CA GLN A 79 -28.28 11.46 -9.61
C GLN A 79 -26.84 11.20 -10.06
N THR A 80 -26.00 12.24 -10.07
CA THR A 80 -24.59 12.16 -10.45
C THR A 80 -23.74 13.01 -9.52
N LEU A 81 -22.49 12.62 -9.33
CA LEU A 81 -21.52 13.35 -8.52
C LEU A 81 -20.22 13.51 -9.31
N GLY A 82 -19.92 14.75 -9.73
CA GLY A 82 -18.74 15.03 -10.55
C GLY A 82 -18.74 14.29 -11.90
N GLY A 83 -19.93 14.00 -12.46
CA GLY A 83 -20.08 13.21 -13.69
C GLY A 83 -20.14 11.69 -13.50
N TRP A 84 -20.00 11.21 -12.26
CA TRP A 84 -20.04 9.79 -11.94
C TRP A 84 -21.42 9.35 -11.47
N SER A 85 -21.87 8.18 -11.92
CA SER A 85 -23.05 7.52 -11.38
C SER A 85 -22.73 6.81 -10.06
N ARG A 86 -23.78 6.42 -9.32
CA ARG A 86 -23.62 5.73 -8.03
C ARG A 86 -22.78 4.47 -8.14
N ASP A 87 -23.05 3.65 -9.14
CA ASP A 87 -22.44 2.33 -9.28
C ASP A 87 -20.98 2.45 -9.76
N GLU A 88 -20.66 3.49 -10.54
CA GLU A 88 -19.28 3.83 -10.92
C GLU A 88 -18.45 4.31 -9.72
N LEU A 89 -19.05 5.09 -8.81
CA LEU A 89 -18.37 5.51 -7.58
C LEU A 89 -18.17 4.37 -6.58
N LEU A 90 -19.03 3.35 -6.58
CA LEU A 90 -18.74 2.11 -5.86
C LEU A 90 -17.49 1.43 -6.45
N GLY A 91 -17.32 1.43 -7.78
CA GLY A 91 -16.12 0.94 -8.44
C GLY A 91 -14.86 1.71 -8.03
N LEU A 92 -14.92 3.04 -8.04
CA LEU A 92 -13.84 3.91 -7.56
C LEU A 92 -13.49 3.62 -6.09
N LEU A 93 -14.50 3.50 -5.23
CA LEU A 93 -14.31 3.15 -3.83
C LEU A 93 -13.66 1.76 -3.67
N GLY A 94 -14.05 0.80 -4.51
CA GLY A 94 -13.44 -0.53 -4.54
C GLY A 94 -11.95 -0.47 -4.89
N ILE A 95 -11.58 0.34 -5.88
CA ILE A 95 -10.18 0.57 -6.25
C ILE A 95 -9.39 1.24 -5.12
N TYR A 96 -9.98 2.25 -4.47
CA TYR A 96 -9.39 2.92 -3.30
C TYR A 96 -9.04 1.91 -2.18
N PHE A 97 -9.98 1.03 -1.83
CA PHE A 97 -9.77 -0.02 -0.81
C PHE A 97 -8.78 -1.09 -1.28
N LEU A 98 -8.85 -1.48 -2.55
CA LEU A 98 -7.94 -2.46 -3.14
C LEU A 98 -6.50 -1.98 -3.08
N MET A 99 -6.23 -0.77 -3.60
CA MET A 99 -4.89 -0.16 -3.54
C MET A 99 -4.44 0.08 -2.11
N GLY A 100 -5.31 0.66 -1.27
CA GLY A 100 -5.02 0.99 0.12
C GLY A 100 -4.69 -0.25 0.95
N GLY A 101 -5.43 -1.34 0.72
CA GLY A 101 -5.20 -2.64 1.34
C GLY A 101 -3.88 -3.26 0.91
N LEU A 102 -3.55 -3.22 -0.39
CA LEU A 102 -2.27 -3.72 -0.91
C LEU A 102 -1.08 -2.97 -0.28
N ILE A 103 -1.14 -1.64 -0.28
CA ILE A 103 -0.11 -0.77 0.31
C ILE A 103 -0.02 -0.99 1.82
N SER A 104 -1.14 -1.05 2.53
CA SER A 104 -1.19 -1.23 3.98
C SER A 104 -0.74 -2.62 4.44
N THR A 105 -0.81 -3.61 3.55
CA THR A 105 -0.37 -4.99 3.79
C THR A 105 1.13 -5.14 3.58
N LEU A 106 1.67 -4.67 2.45
CA LEU A 106 3.04 -4.98 2.04
C LEU A 106 4.03 -3.83 2.28
N ILE A 107 3.65 -2.61 1.91
CA ILE A 107 4.58 -1.48 1.77
C ILE A 107 4.65 -0.70 3.07
N ARG A 108 3.50 -0.21 3.54
CA ARG A 108 3.39 0.67 4.70
C ARG A 108 4.07 0.11 5.96
N PRO A 109 3.82 -1.15 6.40
CA PRO A 109 4.48 -1.66 7.61
C PRO A 109 6.00 -1.73 7.47
N SER A 110 6.48 -2.13 6.28
CA SER A 110 7.90 -2.22 5.99
C SER A 110 8.58 -0.84 6.05
N LEU A 111 7.94 0.20 5.50
CA LEU A 111 8.42 1.57 5.55
C LEU A 111 8.30 2.20 6.95
N GLU A 112 7.26 1.85 7.72
CA GLU A 112 7.14 2.22 9.14
C GLU A 112 8.30 1.67 9.97
N ARG A 113 8.63 0.39 9.78
CA ARG A 113 9.80 -0.23 10.41
C ARG A 113 11.12 0.39 9.94
N PHE A 114 11.23 0.74 8.67
CA PHE A 114 12.43 1.39 8.15
C PHE A 114 12.74 2.71 8.87
N MET A 115 11.72 3.56 9.07
CA MET A 115 11.90 4.81 9.83
C MET A 115 12.31 4.53 11.27
N GLU A 116 11.74 3.50 11.89
CA GLU A 116 12.15 3.09 13.23
C GLU A 116 13.59 2.55 13.25
N ASP A 117 14.01 1.80 12.24
CA ASP A 117 15.38 1.30 12.10
C ASP A 117 16.38 2.44 11.94
N VAL A 118 16.03 3.51 11.21
CA VAL A 118 16.86 4.72 11.10
C VAL A 118 16.95 5.42 12.45
N ARG A 119 15.81 5.63 13.11
CA ARG A 119 15.73 6.29 14.43
C ARG A 119 16.51 5.54 15.52
N ARG A 120 16.51 4.21 15.48
CA ARG A 120 17.22 3.34 16.44
C ARG A 120 18.66 3.04 16.02
N GLY A 121 19.09 3.47 14.84
CA GLY A 121 20.42 3.14 14.32
C GLY A 121 20.61 1.67 13.95
N THR A 122 19.52 0.91 13.74
CA THR A 122 19.54 -0.52 13.39
C THR A 122 19.44 -0.77 11.89
N LEU A 123 19.46 0.28 11.06
CA LEU A 123 19.46 0.15 9.61
C LEU A 123 20.73 -0.55 9.08
N ASP A 124 21.85 -0.46 9.81
CA ASP A 124 23.13 -1.13 9.50
C ASP A 124 22.97 -2.63 9.21
N PHE A 125 22.10 -3.32 9.96
CA PHE A 125 21.79 -4.74 9.75
C PHE A 125 21.13 -5.03 8.40
N THR A 126 20.43 -4.04 7.83
CA THR A 126 19.83 -4.17 6.50
C THR A 126 20.84 -3.85 5.40
N LEU A 127 21.70 -2.85 5.62
CA LEU A 127 22.71 -2.41 4.65
C LEU A 127 23.85 -3.42 4.46
N THR A 128 24.14 -4.24 5.46
CA THR A 128 25.13 -5.32 5.39
C THR A 128 24.69 -6.52 4.54
N LYS A 129 23.42 -6.60 4.14
CA LYS A 129 22.92 -7.70 3.31
C LYS A 129 23.33 -7.49 1.85
N PRO A 130 23.74 -8.54 1.11
CA PRO A 130 24.21 -8.43 -0.28
C PRO A 130 23.05 -8.29 -1.29
N ARG A 131 22.06 -7.45 -0.97
CA ARG A 131 20.85 -7.23 -1.77
C ARG A 131 20.48 -5.75 -1.72
N ASP A 132 19.66 -5.33 -2.68
CA ASP A 132 19.21 -3.95 -2.76
C ASP A 132 18.48 -3.52 -1.47
N ALA A 133 19.02 -2.50 -0.80
CA ALA A 133 18.51 -2.04 0.48
C ALA A 133 17.08 -1.49 0.36
N GLN A 134 16.76 -0.77 -0.72
CA GLN A 134 15.42 -0.21 -0.94
C GLN A 134 14.39 -1.33 -1.05
N LEU A 135 14.69 -2.37 -1.85
CA LEU A 135 13.82 -3.52 -1.97
C LEU A 135 13.62 -4.19 -0.61
N LEU A 136 14.72 -4.46 0.12
CA LEU A 136 14.66 -5.08 1.43
C LEU A 136 13.80 -4.31 2.42
N VAL A 137 13.93 -2.98 2.49
CA VAL A 137 13.11 -2.16 3.41
C VAL A 137 11.67 -1.99 2.94
N SER A 138 11.36 -2.28 1.67
CA SER A 138 10.01 -2.13 1.12
C SER A 138 9.12 -3.36 1.35
N ILE A 139 9.70 -4.56 1.54
CA ILE A 139 8.94 -5.84 1.61
C ILE A 139 9.23 -6.68 2.87
N ARG A 140 9.83 -6.08 3.90
CA ARG A 140 10.29 -6.79 5.11
C ARG A 140 9.19 -7.23 6.06
N GLN A 141 8.09 -6.47 6.12
CA GLN A 141 6.97 -6.73 7.02
C GLN A 141 5.69 -6.85 6.24
N ILE A 142 4.86 -7.79 6.65
CA ILE A 142 3.56 -8.02 6.03
C ILE A 142 2.51 -8.01 7.12
N ARG A 143 1.53 -7.11 6.99
CA ARG A 143 0.36 -7.05 7.88
C ARG A 143 -0.82 -7.75 7.22
N ILE A 144 -0.95 -9.05 7.49
CA ILE A 144 -1.91 -9.92 6.80
C ILE A 144 -3.36 -9.46 6.98
N TRP A 145 -3.71 -8.86 8.11
CA TRP A 145 -5.08 -8.40 8.35
C TRP A 145 -5.55 -7.31 7.39
N LYS A 146 -4.62 -6.47 6.92
CA LYS A 146 -4.90 -5.43 5.92
C LYS A 146 -5.19 -5.99 4.53
N LEU A 147 -4.98 -7.30 4.34
CA LEU A 147 -5.51 -8.03 3.19
C LEU A 147 -7.05 -8.02 3.17
N THR A 148 -7.70 -7.85 4.32
CA THR A 148 -9.16 -7.70 4.39
C THR A 148 -9.62 -6.49 3.58
N ASP A 149 -8.93 -5.34 3.72
CA ASP A 149 -9.23 -4.13 2.93
C ASP A 149 -9.08 -4.39 1.42
N PHE A 150 -8.04 -5.15 1.05
CA PHE A 150 -7.80 -5.56 -0.34
C PHE A 150 -8.93 -6.45 -0.88
N LEU A 151 -9.36 -7.46 -0.11
CA LEU A 151 -10.43 -8.38 -0.49
C LEU A 151 -11.79 -7.69 -0.57
N LEU A 152 -12.08 -6.79 0.37
CA LEU A 152 -13.28 -5.96 0.36
C LEU A 152 -13.31 -5.04 -0.86
N GLY A 153 -12.19 -4.38 -1.18
CA GLY A 153 -12.03 -3.57 -2.37
C GLY A 153 -12.26 -4.38 -3.65
N LEU A 154 -11.65 -5.56 -3.75
CA LEU A 154 -11.84 -6.48 -4.89
C LEU A 154 -13.31 -6.90 -5.06
N GLY A 155 -13.99 -7.24 -3.96
CA GLY A 155 -15.42 -7.56 -3.99
C GLY A 155 -16.28 -6.39 -4.46
N LEU A 156 -15.93 -5.17 -4.05
CA LEU A 156 -16.65 -3.96 -4.46
C LEU A 156 -16.40 -3.61 -5.94
N VAL A 157 -15.17 -3.78 -6.44
CA VAL A 157 -14.87 -3.65 -7.87
C VAL A 157 -15.68 -4.67 -8.68
N ALA A 158 -15.70 -5.94 -8.27
CA ALA A 158 -16.49 -6.97 -8.94
C ALA A 158 -18.00 -6.64 -8.94
N TYR A 159 -18.53 -6.15 -7.82
CA TYR A 159 -19.92 -5.70 -7.73
C TYR A 159 -20.22 -4.53 -8.70
N ALA A 160 -19.33 -3.53 -8.74
CA ALA A 160 -19.49 -2.39 -9.63
C ALA A 160 -19.48 -2.82 -11.11
N LEU A 161 -18.60 -3.74 -11.49
CA LEU A 161 -18.54 -4.27 -12.86
C LEU A 161 -19.84 -4.94 -13.29
N ILE A 162 -20.43 -5.75 -12.41
CA ILE A 162 -21.72 -6.41 -12.67
C ILE A 162 -22.84 -5.37 -12.84
N ARG A 163 -22.80 -4.28 -12.05
CA ARG A 163 -23.85 -3.25 -12.06
C ARG A 163 -23.76 -2.29 -13.24
N VAL A 164 -22.54 -1.89 -13.62
CA VAL A 164 -22.30 -0.99 -14.76
C VAL A 164 -22.62 -1.68 -16.09
N GLN A 165 -22.84 -3.01 -16.09
CA GLN A 165 -23.09 -3.82 -17.29
C GLN A 165 -22.02 -3.61 -18.37
N ALA A 166 -20.79 -3.33 -17.93
CA ALA A 166 -19.68 -3.16 -18.83
C ALA A 166 -19.42 -4.51 -19.53
N ASN A 167 -19.54 -4.55 -20.86
CA ASN A 167 -19.00 -5.64 -21.66
C ASN A 167 -17.47 -5.48 -21.67
N ILE A 168 -16.82 -5.88 -20.58
CA ILE A 168 -15.38 -5.76 -20.42
C ILE A 168 -14.72 -6.78 -21.34
N GLY A 169 -14.06 -6.30 -22.39
CA GLY A 169 -13.20 -7.14 -23.20
C GLY A 169 -11.92 -7.50 -22.43
N VAL A 170 -11.19 -8.51 -22.91
CA VAL A 170 -9.87 -8.85 -22.38
C VAL A 170 -8.92 -7.64 -22.43
N GLY A 171 -9.05 -6.79 -23.45
CA GLY A 171 -8.29 -5.54 -23.58
C GLY A 171 -8.58 -4.55 -22.46
N ASP A 172 -9.85 -4.32 -22.12
CA ASP A 172 -10.24 -3.40 -21.06
C ASP A 172 -9.75 -3.87 -19.68
N ALA A 173 -9.81 -5.19 -19.44
CA ALA A 173 -9.24 -5.80 -18.24
C ALA A 173 -7.72 -5.59 -18.15
N MET A 174 -6.98 -5.71 -19.27
CA MET A 174 -5.55 -5.43 -19.31
C MET A 174 -5.26 -3.95 -19.05
N VAL A 175 -6.02 -3.03 -19.64
CA VAL A 175 -5.88 -1.57 -19.43
C VAL A 175 -6.16 -1.21 -17.97
N PHE A 176 -7.21 -1.77 -17.37
CA PHE A 176 -7.51 -1.64 -15.96
C PHE A 176 -6.34 -2.13 -15.08
N MET A 177 -5.80 -3.32 -15.37
CA MET A 177 -4.68 -3.85 -14.60
C MET A 177 -3.41 -2.99 -14.72
N VAL A 178 -3.08 -2.52 -15.93
CA VAL A 178 -1.91 -1.65 -16.16
C VAL A 178 -2.07 -0.33 -15.41
N THR A 179 -3.25 0.30 -15.49
CA THR A 179 -3.51 1.58 -14.80
C THR A 179 -3.53 1.42 -13.28
N LEU A 180 -4.05 0.29 -12.77
CA LEU A 180 -4.02 -0.05 -11.34
C LEU A 180 -2.59 -0.23 -10.82
N LEU A 181 -1.72 -0.88 -11.61
CA LEU A 181 -0.30 -1.02 -11.31
C LEU A 181 0.41 0.34 -11.33
N CYS A 182 0.10 1.20 -12.31
CA CYS A 182 0.63 2.57 -12.36
C CYS A 182 0.22 3.36 -11.12
N GLY A 183 -1.06 3.34 -10.74
CA GLY A 183 -1.55 3.98 -9.52
C GLY A 183 -0.84 3.47 -8.27
N THR A 184 -0.67 2.15 -8.15
CA THR A 184 0.03 1.53 -7.02
C THR A 184 1.50 1.97 -6.97
N ALA A 185 2.18 2.01 -8.10
CA ALA A 185 3.57 2.47 -8.21
C ALA A 185 3.73 3.95 -7.85
N ILE A 186 2.79 4.80 -8.25
CA ILE A 186 2.74 6.23 -7.89
C ILE A 186 2.67 6.38 -6.36
N VAL A 187 1.70 5.72 -5.73
CA VAL A 187 1.51 5.82 -4.27
C VAL A 187 2.69 5.22 -3.51
N TYR A 188 3.23 4.08 -3.97
CA TYR A 188 4.45 3.49 -3.41
C TYR A 188 5.62 4.46 -3.46
N SER A 189 5.89 5.04 -4.63
CA SER A 189 7.01 5.95 -4.85
C SER A 189 6.93 7.17 -3.94
N TYR A 190 5.73 7.74 -3.80
CA TYR A 190 5.50 8.86 -2.92
C TYR A 190 5.70 8.50 -1.44
N TRP A 191 5.15 7.36 -0.99
CA TRP A 191 5.36 6.89 0.38
C TRP A 191 6.84 6.64 0.68
N LEU A 192 7.56 6.03 -0.26
CA LEU A 192 9.00 5.78 -0.13
C LEU A 192 9.78 7.10 -0.01
N MET A 193 9.44 8.11 -0.81
CA MET A 193 10.07 9.43 -0.71
C MET A 193 9.84 10.06 0.66
N LEU A 194 8.60 10.03 1.17
CA LEU A 194 8.30 10.53 2.52
C LEU A 194 9.06 9.75 3.60
N ALA A 195 9.10 8.42 3.51
CA ALA A 195 9.83 7.60 4.45
C ALA A 195 11.34 7.92 4.40
N THR A 196 11.91 8.14 3.22
CA THR A 196 13.33 8.49 3.02
C THR A 196 13.71 9.79 3.74
N CYS A 197 12.77 10.74 3.92
CA CYS A 197 13.01 11.96 4.68
C CYS A 197 13.48 11.69 6.13
N THR A 198 13.23 10.50 6.68
CA THR A 198 13.70 10.08 8.00
C THR A 198 15.23 10.13 8.16
N PHE A 199 15.99 10.13 7.06
CA PHE A 199 17.45 10.28 7.11
C PHE A 199 17.91 11.67 7.57
N TRP A 200 17.10 12.71 7.34
CA TRP A 200 17.42 14.08 7.74
C TRP A 200 16.55 14.57 8.90
N PHE A 201 15.32 14.06 9.00
CA PHE A 201 14.34 14.52 9.98
C PHE A 201 14.00 13.40 10.97
N VAL A 202 14.10 13.71 12.26
CA VAL A 202 13.88 12.73 13.35
C VAL A 202 12.39 12.37 13.53
N LYS A 203 11.47 13.27 13.18
CA LYS A 203 10.02 13.09 13.35
C LYS A 203 9.29 13.37 12.06
N ILE A 204 8.98 12.33 11.29
CA ILE A 204 8.27 12.45 10.00
C ILE A 204 6.86 11.85 10.06
N GLU A 205 6.46 11.30 11.21
CA GLU A 205 5.15 10.65 11.40
C GLU A 205 3.99 11.60 11.09
N ASN A 206 4.09 12.87 11.48
CA ASN A 206 3.06 13.87 11.18
C ASN A 206 2.89 14.11 9.67
N ILE A 207 3.98 14.02 8.90
CA ILE A 207 3.93 14.17 7.44
C ILE A 207 3.19 12.98 6.81
N LEU A 208 3.39 11.77 7.34
CA LEU A 208 2.65 10.59 6.89
C LEU A 208 1.17 10.67 7.22
N VAL A 209 0.79 11.27 8.37
CA VAL A 209 -0.63 11.51 8.69
C VAL A 209 -1.26 12.47 7.67
N ILE A 210 -0.56 13.55 7.29
CA ILE A 210 -1.04 14.48 6.25
C ILE A 210 -1.20 13.74 4.92
N PHE A 211 -0.22 12.91 4.55
CA PHE A 211 -0.32 12.09 3.34
C PHE A 211 -1.50 11.12 3.41
N GLN A 212 -1.75 10.48 4.56
CA GLN A 212 -2.89 9.59 4.74
C GLN A 212 -4.22 10.36 4.55
N SER A 213 -4.33 11.57 5.08
CA SER A 213 -5.50 12.43 4.86
C SER A 213 -5.69 12.82 3.39
N MET A 214 -4.59 13.08 2.67
CA MET A 214 -4.62 13.30 1.21
C MET A 214 -5.01 12.02 0.46
N TYR A 215 -4.54 10.85 0.92
CA TYR A 215 -4.91 9.56 0.36
C TYR A 215 -6.42 9.31 0.48
N GLU A 216 -6.98 9.58 1.67
CA GLU A 216 -8.41 9.48 1.94
C GLU A 216 -9.28 10.41 1.08
N ALA A 217 -8.75 11.54 0.59
CA ALA A 217 -9.44 12.38 -0.37
C ALA A 217 -9.63 11.67 -1.73
N GLY A 218 -8.72 10.75 -2.07
CA GLY A 218 -8.82 9.92 -3.28
C GLY A 218 -10.01 8.95 -3.31
N ARG A 219 -10.75 8.80 -2.20
CA ARG A 219 -12.01 8.01 -2.16
C ARG A 219 -13.14 8.67 -2.95
N TRP A 220 -12.99 9.95 -3.29
CA TRP A 220 -13.96 10.73 -4.05
C TRP A 220 -13.38 11.13 -5.42
N PRO A 221 -14.24 11.23 -6.46
CA PRO A 221 -13.77 11.57 -7.80
C PRO A 221 -13.21 12.99 -7.81
N ILE A 222 -12.09 13.21 -8.48
CA ILE A 222 -11.38 14.48 -8.38
C ILE A 222 -12.20 15.70 -8.83
N GLY A 223 -13.15 15.51 -9.74
CA GLY A 223 -14.00 16.56 -10.30
C GLY A 223 -14.90 17.27 -9.28
N ILE A 224 -15.08 16.74 -8.06
CA ILE A 224 -15.88 17.42 -7.01
C ILE A 224 -15.10 18.50 -6.27
N TYR A 225 -13.77 18.45 -6.34
CA TYR A 225 -12.92 19.36 -5.60
C TYR A 225 -12.75 20.69 -6.34
N PRO A 226 -12.56 21.82 -5.65
CA PRO A 226 -12.24 23.10 -6.29
C PRO A 226 -10.90 23.01 -7.03
N GLY A 227 -10.73 23.78 -8.11
CA GLY A 227 -9.58 23.64 -9.02
C GLY A 227 -8.20 23.67 -8.34
N TRP A 228 -8.01 24.50 -7.30
CA TRP A 228 -6.76 24.54 -6.54
C TRP A 228 -6.45 23.22 -5.82
N LEU A 229 -7.48 22.54 -5.32
CA LEU A 229 -7.34 21.26 -4.63
C LEU A 229 -7.17 20.12 -5.63
N GLN A 230 -7.77 20.22 -6.82
CA GLN A 230 -7.49 19.28 -7.91
C GLN A 230 -6.00 19.31 -8.26
N VAL A 231 -5.42 20.50 -8.46
CA VAL A 231 -3.98 20.65 -8.71
C VAL A 231 -3.15 20.07 -7.58
N LEU A 232 -3.54 20.31 -6.31
CA LEU A 232 -2.84 19.74 -5.16
C LEU A 232 -2.86 18.19 -5.16
N LEU A 233 -4.03 17.60 -5.43
CA LEU A 233 -4.25 16.15 -5.43
C LEU A 233 -3.80 15.43 -6.72
N THR A 234 -3.47 16.15 -7.79
CA THR A 234 -2.86 15.57 -9.00
C THR A 234 -1.37 15.82 -9.10
N ALA A 235 -0.90 17.02 -8.72
CA ALA A 235 0.47 17.44 -8.96
C ALA A 235 1.36 17.28 -7.74
N LEU A 236 0.88 17.63 -6.54
CA LEU A 236 1.69 17.53 -5.32
C LEU A 236 1.60 16.13 -4.72
N VAL A 237 0.39 15.65 -4.50
CA VAL A 237 0.13 14.35 -3.89
C VAL A 237 -0.74 13.57 -4.87
N PRO A 238 -0.15 12.87 -5.86
CA PRO A 238 -0.85 12.31 -7.04
C PRO A 238 -1.77 11.12 -6.73
N VAL A 239 -2.40 11.09 -5.55
CA VAL A 239 -3.33 10.07 -5.09
C VAL A 239 -4.61 10.10 -5.92
N ALA A 240 -5.20 11.28 -6.12
CA ALA A 240 -6.46 11.35 -6.85
C ALA A 240 -6.27 10.87 -8.28
N PHE A 241 -5.12 11.17 -8.90
CA PHE A 241 -4.75 10.62 -10.19
C PHE A 241 -4.52 9.09 -10.13
N ALA A 242 -3.82 8.60 -9.10
CA ALA A 242 -3.54 7.18 -8.91
C ALA A 242 -4.79 6.29 -8.74
N VAL A 243 -5.88 6.83 -8.17
CA VAL A 243 -7.15 6.11 -7.98
C VAL A 243 -8.14 6.38 -9.13
N THR A 244 -8.20 7.61 -9.65
CA THR A 244 -9.19 7.99 -10.68
C THR A 244 -8.88 7.34 -12.02
N VAL A 245 -7.61 7.25 -12.43
CA VAL A 245 -7.25 6.65 -13.73
C VAL A 245 -7.70 5.19 -13.85
N PRO A 246 -7.39 4.28 -12.90
CA PRO A 246 -7.95 2.93 -12.95
C PRO A 246 -9.47 2.89 -12.82
N ALA A 247 -10.10 3.86 -12.14
CA ALA A 247 -11.56 3.95 -12.08
C ALA A 247 -12.18 4.31 -13.44
N GLU A 248 -11.58 5.25 -14.18
CA GLU A 248 -12.01 5.60 -15.53
C GLU A 248 -11.78 4.43 -16.51
N ALA A 249 -10.71 3.64 -16.29
CA ALA A 249 -10.47 2.40 -17.03
C ALA A 249 -11.58 1.37 -16.76
N LEU A 250 -11.97 1.21 -15.49
CA LEU A 250 -13.00 0.27 -15.06
C LEU A 250 -14.36 0.56 -15.68
N VAL A 251 -14.69 1.84 -15.87
CA VAL A 251 -15.99 2.30 -16.42
C VAL A 251 -15.94 2.47 -17.95
N GLY A 252 -14.78 2.24 -18.59
CA GLY A 252 -14.63 2.35 -20.05
C GLY A 252 -14.58 3.79 -20.58
N ARG A 253 -14.21 4.76 -19.73
CA ARG A 253 -14.09 6.19 -20.08
C ARG A 253 -12.65 6.67 -20.21
N LEU A 254 -11.68 5.78 -20.04
CA LEU A 254 -10.28 6.16 -20.01
C LEU A 254 -9.82 6.76 -21.35
N ASN A 255 -9.36 8.01 -21.28
CA ASN A 255 -8.69 8.65 -22.40
C ASN A 255 -7.23 8.16 -22.54
N THR A 256 -6.77 7.91 -23.76
CA THR A 256 -5.37 7.53 -24.08
C THR A 256 -4.34 8.46 -23.44
N GLY A 257 -4.60 9.76 -23.40
CA GLY A 257 -3.73 10.75 -22.76
C GLY A 257 -3.60 10.55 -21.24
N MET A 258 -4.69 10.18 -20.56
CA MET A 258 -4.64 9.86 -19.13
C MET A 258 -3.87 8.56 -18.86
N MET A 259 -4.05 7.55 -19.73
CA MET A 259 -3.31 6.30 -19.65
C MET A 259 -1.79 6.53 -19.79
N ILE A 260 -1.39 7.27 -20.83
CA ILE A 260 0.02 7.64 -21.04
C ILE A 260 0.53 8.49 -19.89
N GLY A 261 -0.26 9.47 -19.44
CA GLY A 261 0.07 10.31 -18.28
C GLY A 261 0.34 9.47 -17.02
N ALA A 262 -0.45 8.44 -16.75
CA ALA A 262 -0.23 7.52 -15.63
C ALA A 262 1.01 6.66 -15.78
N GLY A 263 1.27 6.13 -16.98
CA GLY A 263 2.52 5.41 -17.24
C GLY A 263 3.75 6.28 -17.04
N VAL A 264 3.75 7.48 -17.65
CA VAL A 264 4.86 8.44 -17.54
C VAL A 264 5.06 8.89 -16.09
N LEU A 265 4.00 9.27 -15.39
CA LEU A 265 4.09 9.72 -14.00
C LEU A 265 4.59 8.60 -13.08
N ALA A 266 4.11 7.37 -13.24
CA ALA A 266 4.59 6.22 -12.48
C ALA A 266 6.08 5.97 -12.70
N ILE A 267 6.55 5.98 -13.95
CA ILE A 267 7.96 5.79 -14.29
C ILE A 267 8.82 6.92 -13.69
N VAL A 268 8.42 8.17 -13.89
CA VAL A 268 9.14 9.34 -13.35
C VAL A 268 9.24 9.26 -11.82
N LEU A 269 8.14 8.97 -11.12
CA LEU A 269 8.16 8.87 -9.66
C LEU A 269 8.97 7.67 -9.16
N LEU A 270 8.99 6.54 -9.86
CA LEU A 270 9.86 5.41 -9.51
C LEU A 270 11.34 5.79 -9.64
N ILE A 271 11.71 6.52 -10.70
CA ILE A 271 13.09 7.00 -10.90
C ILE A 271 13.46 8.03 -9.84
N VAL A 272 12.60 9.02 -9.60
CA VAL A 272 12.82 10.09 -8.61
C VAL A 272 12.90 9.52 -7.21
N SER A 273 12.00 8.61 -6.83
CA SER A 273 12.02 7.97 -5.51
C SER A 273 13.27 7.13 -5.31
N ARG A 274 13.73 6.39 -6.33
CA ARG A 274 15.00 5.66 -6.30
C ARG A 274 16.20 6.60 -6.13
N TRP A 275 16.24 7.67 -6.90
CA TRP A 275 17.31 8.67 -6.80
C TRP A 275 17.32 9.32 -5.41
N PHE A 276 16.16 9.72 -4.91
CA PHE A 276 16.01 10.34 -3.60
C PHE A 276 16.42 9.39 -2.47
N TRP A 277 16.05 8.11 -2.55
CA TRP A 277 16.52 7.06 -1.65
C TRP A 277 18.05 6.98 -1.59
N LEU A 278 18.72 6.95 -2.76
CA LEU A 278 20.17 6.88 -2.83
C LEU A 278 20.85 8.13 -2.26
N VAL A 279 20.25 9.32 -2.45
CA VAL A 279 20.72 10.56 -1.84
C VAL A 279 20.58 10.51 -0.32
N GLY A 280 19.44 10.06 0.19
CA GLY A 280 19.20 9.92 1.63
C GLY A 280 20.12 8.92 2.30
N LEU A 281 20.38 7.79 1.63
CA LEU A 281 21.27 6.77 2.14
C LEU A 281 22.71 7.27 2.32
N ARG A 282 23.16 8.25 1.52
CA ARG A 282 24.49 8.88 1.68
C ARG A 282 24.58 9.77 2.92
N SER A 283 23.46 10.29 3.41
CA SER A 283 23.39 11.10 4.62
C SER A 283 23.24 10.27 5.89
N TYR A 284 23.04 8.95 5.75
CA TYR A 284 22.90 8.07 6.90
C TYR A 284 24.22 7.94 7.66
N SER A 285 24.21 8.42 8.91
CA SER A 285 25.30 8.24 9.87
C SER A 285 24.85 7.16 10.85
N GLY A 286 25.43 5.96 10.75
CA GLY A 286 25.05 4.83 11.61
C GLY A 286 25.29 5.10 13.10
N ALA A 287 24.74 4.27 13.99
CA ALA A 287 24.93 4.42 15.44
C ALA A 287 26.37 4.17 15.94
N SER A 288 27.30 3.87 15.02
CA SER A 288 28.71 3.62 15.26
C SER A 288 29.63 4.80 14.89
N ALA A 289 29.06 5.96 14.54
CA ALA A 289 29.76 7.24 14.36
C ALA A 289 29.80 8.08 15.64
#